data_AF-A0A923QYR8-F1
#
_entry.id   AF-A0A923QYR8-F1
#
_cell.length_a   1.000
_cell.length_b   1.000
_cell.length_c   1.000
_cell.angle_alpha   90.00
_cell.angle_beta   90.00
_cell.angle_gamma   90.00
#
_symmetry.space_group_name_H-M   'P 1'
#
loop_
_entity.id
_entity.type
_entity.pdbx_description
1 polymer ?
#
loop_
_entity_poly.entity_id
_entity_poly.type
_entity_poly.pdbx_seq_one_letter_code
_entity_poly.pdbx_strand_id
1 'polypeptide(L)'
;MAKHPRGIAPELLFTQVRGTMPYLFSESLAQEHPELEQFPPARLWRGFIPANKEEKATELSHSDYFRLCLSAHYLTCGTPVPTDVDNQIRLKLWPAKLSLETAIEMAEFVLQSRHWNFSTVSTRYTTGAPGSALENEKLSGHLGEWFTVSCAAYCAMRKSKVPEAVGMAEKLFTAIESEIARHSEIFGSLWRAKDGARSLKAAANIAHNFGDLDRVMDMWELPIGDPLRLRFYKLTALPFDGDKNLRYQGRLWVAGELYKSKLPLGSLGSGSLALENHRHFALRKPRSLREKPEFVLPTAPFFDDWGFAVAKGLSEADGQPSAELLDVFDTLAEAWIRQPGTFAYGRGLRSFMVTHPELEKRWSHSPGAASLSPLHSQVLALPKEAFEALWGEAALAEMDDIPSRA
;
A
#
# COMPACT_ATOMS: atom_id res chain seq x y z
N MET A 1 -8.35 32.74 -17.06
CA MET A 1 -8.17 31.28 -17.26
C MET A 1 -9.46 30.56 -16.89
N ALA A 2 -9.90 29.57 -17.67
CA ALA A 2 -11.11 28.81 -17.33
C ALA A 2 -10.86 27.97 -16.08
N LYS A 3 -11.73 28.06 -15.06
CA LYS A 3 -11.63 27.20 -13.88
C LYS A 3 -12.02 25.77 -14.26
N HIS A 4 -11.07 24.85 -14.20
CA HIS A 4 -11.36 23.43 -14.37
C HIS A 4 -12.12 22.90 -13.15
N PRO A 5 -13.04 21.95 -13.33
CA PRO A 5 -13.81 21.38 -12.23
C PRO A 5 -12.89 20.67 -11.23
N ARG A 6 -13.01 21.03 -9.95
CA ARG A 6 -12.29 20.43 -8.82
C ARG A 6 -13.24 19.58 -8.00
N GLY A 7 -12.75 18.45 -7.48
CA GLY A 7 -13.58 17.47 -6.77
C GLY A 7 -13.85 17.79 -5.31
N ILE A 8 -12.84 18.28 -4.59
CA ILE A 8 -12.89 18.53 -3.15
C ILE A 8 -12.34 19.93 -2.84
N ALA A 9 -13.00 20.66 -1.94
CA ALA A 9 -12.48 21.93 -1.46
C ALA A 9 -11.15 21.71 -0.70
N PRO A 10 -10.10 22.52 -0.94
CA PRO A 10 -8.81 22.39 -0.25
C PRO A 10 -8.94 22.32 1.28
N GLU A 11 -9.83 23.12 1.86
CA GLU A 11 -10.08 23.19 3.31
C GLU A 11 -10.60 21.86 3.87
N LEU A 12 -11.47 21.20 3.12
CA LEU A 12 -11.99 19.89 3.48
C LEU A 12 -10.90 18.82 3.35
N LEU A 13 -10.09 18.89 2.29
CA LEU A 13 -8.96 17.97 2.10
C LEU A 13 -7.93 18.12 3.24
N PHE A 14 -7.67 19.35 3.69
CA PHE A 14 -6.79 19.57 4.84
C PHE A 14 -7.32 18.91 6.11
N THR A 15 -8.62 19.02 6.34
CA THR A 15 -9.30 18.40 7.49
C THR A 15 -9.23 16.88 7.42
N GLN A 16 -9.44 16.29 6.23
CA GLN A 16 -9.35 14.84 6.04
C GLN A 16 -7.95 14.31 6.33
N VAL A 17 -6.89 14.92 5.77
CA VAL A 17 -5.51 14.48 6.01
C VAL A 17 -5.15 14.56 7.49
N ARG A 18 -5.51 15.65 8.19
CA ARG A 18 -5.28 15.79 9.64
C ARG A 18 -6.02 14.74 10.47
N GLY A 19 -7.26 14.40 10.10
CA GLY A 19 -8.03 13.38 10.81
C GLY A 19 -7.55 11.94 10.55
N THR A 20 -6.83 11.74 9.45
CA THR A 20 -6.32 10.42 9.04
C THR A 20 -4.93 10.14 9.62
N MET A 21 -4.06 11.14 9.71
CA MET A 21 -2.72 11.02 10.31
C MET A 21 -2.39 12.25 11.17
N PRO A 22 -3.01 12.38 12.35
CA PRO A 22 -2.75 13.49 13.25
C PRO A 22 -1.27 13.60 13.64
N TYR A 23 -0.54 12.47 13.71
CA TYR A 23 0.86 12.46 14.14
C TYR A 23 1.81 13.27 13.25
N LEU A 24 1.52 13.39 11.93
CA LEU A 24 2.34 14.20 11.02
C LEU A 24 2.31 15.70 11.34
N PHE A 25 1.39 16.13 12.20
CA PHE A 25 1.17 17.53 12.55
C PHE A 25 1.38 17.81 14.04
N SER A 26 1.87 16.82 14.79
CA SER A 26 2.24 17.00 16.19
C SER A 26 3.65 17.56 16.31
N GLU A 27 3.81 18.67 17.03
CA GLU A 27 5.12 19.29 17.28
C GLU A 27 6.06 18.38 18.07
N SER A 28 5.52 17.58 19.01
CA SER A 28 6.34 16.65 19.80
C SER A 28 6.88 15.51 18.94
N LEU A 29 6.04 14.95 18.06
CA LEU A 29 6.47 13.85 17.18
C LEU A 29 7.37 14.32 16.05
N ALA A 30 7.26 15.58 15.62
CA ALA A 30 8.21 16.17 14.68
C ALA A 30 9.65 16.17 15.24
N GLN A 31 9.82 16.31 16.56
CA GLN A 31 11.14 16.21 17.21
C GLN A 31 11.64 14.75 17.28
N GLU A 32 10.74 13.79 17.51
CA GLU A 32 11.07 12.36 17.59
C GLU A 32 11.33 11.74 16.21
N HIS A 33 10.67 12.26 15.17
CA HIS A 33 10.67 11.74 13.80
C HIS A 33 10.97 12.83 12.75
N PRO A 34 12.19 13.38 12.73
CA PRO A 34 12.56 14.46 11.81
C PRO A 34 12.45 14.05 10.32
N GLU A 35 12.49 12.75 10.01
CA GLU A 35 12.26 12.23 8.66
C GLU A 35 10.86 12.52 8.12
N LEU A 36 9.85 12.64 9.00
CA LEU A 36 8.48 13.00 8.62
C LEU A 36 8.41 14.46 8.15
N GLU A 37 9.26 15.34 8.68
CA GLU A 37 9.36 16.72 8.23
C GLU A 37 10.00 16.84 6.84
N GLN A 38 10.98 15.98 6.57
CA GLN A 38 11.71 15.94 5.31
C GLN A 38 10.94 15.22 4.20
N PHE A 39 9.86 14.51 4.54
CA PHE A 39 9.04 13.81 3.56
C PHE A 39 8.37 14.80 2.59
N PRO A 40 8.68 14.76 1.27
CA PRO A 40 8.24 15.79 0.34
C PRO A 40 6.72 16.03 0.30
N PRO A 41 5.85 15.00 0.32
CA PRO A 41 4.40 15.20 0.42
C PRO A 41 3.98 16.02 1.65
N ALA A 42 4.58 15.76 2.81
CA ALA A 42 4.25 16.49 4.04
C ALA A 42 4.66 17.96 3.94
N ARG A 43 5.87 18.24 3.46
CA ARG A 43 6.38 19.61 3.26
C ARG A 43 5.52 20.40 2.27
N LEU A 44 5.20 19.81 1.12
CA LEU A 44 4.38 20.45 0.09
C LEU A 44 2.96 20.71 0.61
N TRP A 45 2.35 19.71 1.24
CA TRP A 45 1.03 19.84 1.82
C TRP A 45 0.96 20.97 2.87
N ARG A 46 1.99 21.10 3.74
CA ARG A 46 2.07 22.21 4.71
C ARG A 46 2.22 23.57 4.04
N GLY A 47 2.95 23.65 2.93
CA GLY A 47 3.10 24.88 2.15
C GLY A 47 1.80 25.41 1.54
N PHE A 48 0.77 24.57 1.42
CA PHE A 48 -0.56 25.00 0.93
C PHE A 48 -1.50 25.45 2.06
N ILE A 49 -1.14 25.27 3.33
CA ILE A 49 -1.97 25.74 4.45
C ILE A 49 -1.75 27.25 4.61
N PRO A 50 -2.82 28.07 4.66
CA PRO A 50 -2.69 29.48 4.97
C PRO A 50 -1.99 29.70 6.31
N ALA A 51 -1.10 30.70 6.39
CA ALA A 51 -0.33 30.97 7.61
C ALA A 51 -1.24 31.45 8.75
N ASN A 52 -2.33 32.15 8.42
CA ASN A 52 -3.32 32.64 9.37
C ASN A 52 -4.74 32.23 8.96
N LYS A 53 -5.62 31.95 9.94
CA LYS A 53 -7.03 31.58 9.70
C LYS A 53 -7.85 32.65 8.97
N GLU A 54 -7.39 33.89 9.01
CA GLU A 54 -8.03 35.06 8.36
C GLU A 54 -7.56 35.24 6.90
N GLU A 55 -6.46 34.61 6.51
CA GLU A 55 -6.04 34.55 5.11
C GLU A 55 -7.00 33.62 4.36
N LYS A 56 -7.74 34.16 3.39
CA LYS A 56 -8.43 33.31 2.42
C LYS A 56 -7.37 32.46 1.74
N ALA A 57 -7.63 31.15 1.64
CA ALA A 57 -6.79 30.24 0.86
C ALA A 57 -6.52 30.90 -0.49
N THR A 58 -5.24 31.12 -0.78
CA THR A 58 -4.80 31.70 -2.05
C THR A 58 -5.44 30.87 -3.16
N GLU A 59 -5.94 31.52 -4.21
CA GLU A 59 -6.55 30.79 -5.31
C GLU A 59 -5.49 29.90 -5.96
N LEU A 60 -5.49 28.61 -5.61
CA LEU A 60 -4.52 27.64 -6.12
C LEU A 60 -4.61 27.60 -7.64
N SER A 61 -3.47 27.56 -8.33
CA SER A 61 -3.45 27.21 -9.75
C SER A 61 -3.94 25.76 -9.96
N HIS A 62 -4.17 25.36 -11.21
CA HIS A 62 -4.57 23.98 -11.50
C HIS A 62 -3.47 22.97 -11.14
N SER A 63 -2.21 23.29 -11.43
CA SER A 63 -1.06 22.47 -11.04
C SER A 63 -0.85 22.44 -9.53
N ASP A 64 -1.04 23.55 -8.82
CA ASP A 64 -0.96 23.58 -7.36
C ASP A 64 -2.04 22.72 -6.70
N TYR A 65 -3.28 22.79 -7.21
CA TYR A 65 -4.34 21.92 -6.72
C TYR A 65 -4.04 20.43 -6.99
N PHE A 66 -3.48 20.11 -8.16
CA PHE A 66 -3.01 18.75 -8.44
C PHE A 66 -1.91 18.30 -7.47
N ARG A 67 -0.92 19.15 -7.20
CA ARG A 67 0.16 18.89 -6.23
C ARG A 67 -0.37 18.67 -4.82
N LEU A 68 -1.36 19.47 -4.40
CA LEU A 68 -2.04 19.30 -3.13
C LEU A 68 -2.76 17.94 -3.06
N CYS A 69 -3.55 17.58 -4.08
CA CYS A 69 -4.24 16.29 -4.12
C CYS A 69 -3.26 15.11 -4.12
N LEU A 70 -2.19 15.17 -4.92
CA LEU A 70 -1.20 14.09 -4.98
C LEU A 70 -0.45 13.93 -3.65
N SER A 71 -0.10 15.05 -3.01
CA SER A 71 0.54 15.01 -1.69
C SER A 71 -0.39 14.43 -0.63
N ALA A 72 -1.64 14.89 -0.58
CA ALA A 72 -2.66 14.37 0.36
C ALA A 72 -2.90 12.86 0.17
N HIS A 73 -2.90 12.41 -1.08
CA HIS A 73 -3.06 11.01 -1.42
C HIS A 73 -1.93 10.15 -0.84
N TYR A 74 -0.69 10.51 -1.12
CA TYR A 74 0.47 9.76 -0.64
C TYR A 74 0.71 9.84 0.86
N LEU A 75 0.28 10.94 1.49
CA LEU A 75 0.22 10.98 2.94
C LEU A 75 -0.72 9.87 3.43
N THR A 76 -1.93 9.79 2.90
CA THR A 76 -2.97 8.94 3.49
C THR A 76 -3.03 7.50 2.95
N CYS A 77 -2.24 7.14 1.93
CA CYS A 77 -2.33 5.83 1.25
C CYS A 77 -2.02 4.62 2.15
N GLY A 78 -1.19 4.79 3.19
CA GLY A 78 -0.86 3.75 4.17
C GLY A 78 -1.90 3.54 5.27
N THR A 79 -2.94 4.38 5.32
CA THR A 79 -3.85 4.43 6.46
C THR A 79 -5.16 3.70 6.22
N PRO A 80 -5.90 3.37 7.30
CA PRO A 80 -7.24 2.83 7.15
C PRO A 80 -8.22 3.79 6.45
N VAL A 81 -7.98 5.11 6.41
CA VAL A 81 -8.93 6.11 5.90
C VAL A 81 -8.29 7.03 4.85
N PRO A 82 -8.02 6.54 3.63
CA PRO A 82 -7.42 7.34 2.57
C PRO A 82 -8.34 8.48 2.11
N THR A 83 -7.75 9.56 1.58
CA THR A 83 -8.49 10.69 1.00
C THR A 83 -9.18 10.34 -0.31
N ASP A 84 -10.35 10.92 -0.59
CA ASP A 84 -11.12 10.68 -1.82
C ASP A 84 -10.66 11.58 -2.99
N VAL A 85 -9.38 11.48 -3.35
CA VAL A 85 -8.77 12.26 -4.44
C VAL A 85 -8.24 11.40 -5.59
N ASP A 86 -8.31 10.06 -5.47
CA ASP A 86 -7.85 9.09 -6.46
C ASP A 86 -8.31 9.42 -7.88
N ASN A 87 -9.63 9.48 -8.08
CA ASN A 87 -10.21 9.75 -9.40
C ASN A 87 -9.90 11.17 -9.90
N GLN A 88 -9.57 12.10 -9.00
CA GLN A 88 -9.14 13.44 -9.39
C GLN A 88 -7.76 13.39 -10.05
N ILE A 89 -6.77 12.85 -9.34
CA ILE A 89 -5.38 12.79 -9.81
C ILE A 89 -5.18 11.78 -10.96
N ARG A 90 -5.99 10.71 -10.98
CA ARG A 90 -5.93 9.66 -12.02
C ARG A 90 -6.65 10.05 -13.31
N LEU A 91 -7.58 11.01 -13.32
CA LEU A 91 -8.35 11.35 -14.53
C LEU A 91 -8.86 12.80 -14.57
N LYS A 92 -9.65 13.23 -13.58
CA LYS A 92 -10.46 14.47 -13.71
C LYS A 92 -9.62 15.75 -13.77
N LEU A 93 -8.44 15.74 -13.17
CA LEU A 93 -7.49 16.85 -13.23
C LEU A 93 -6.66 16.89 -14.53
N TRP A 94 -6.93 15.99 -15.49
CA TRP A 94 -6.34 15.97 -16.83
C TRP A 94 -7.38 16.27 -17.93
N PRO A 95 -8.09 17.42 -17.89
CA PRO A 95 -9.13 17.72 -18.85
C PRO A 95 -8.57 17.91 -20.27
N ALA A 96 -9.39 17.65 -21.29
CA ALA A 96 -8.96 17.75 -22.70
C ALA A 96 -8.48 19.16 -23.13
N LYS A 97 -8.90 20.21 -22.41
CA LYS A 97 -8.53 21.61 -22.66
C LYS A 97 -7.44 22.12 -21.71
N LEU A 98 -6.74 21.24 -20.99
CA LEU A 98 -5.60 21.64 -20.15
C LEU A 98 -4.50 22.21 -21.06
N SER A 99 -3.89 23.33 -20.66
CA SER A 99 -2.75 23.89 -21.40
C SER A 99 -1.58 22.90 -21.38
N LEU A 100 -0.81 22.86 -22.48
CA LEU A 100 0.35 21.98 -22.59
C LEU A 100 1.37 22.28 -21.48
N GLU A 101 1.63 23.55 -21.19
CA GLU A 101 2.54 23.99 -20.13
C GLU A 101 2.17 23.41 -18.76
N THR A 102 0.92 23.57 -18.33
CA THR A 102 0.45 23.02 -17.04
C THR A 102 0.44 21.50 -17.04
N ALA A 103 0.11 20.86 -18.17
CA ALA A 103 0.13 19.41 -18.27
C ALA A 103 1.55 18.84 -18.15
N ILE A 104 2.55 19.50 -18.76
CA ILE A 104 3.97 19.17 -18.64
C ILE A 104 4.44 19.37 -17.20
N GLU A 105 4.11 20.50 -16.57
CA GLU A 105 4.45 20.79 -15.17
C GLU A 105 3.91 19.70 -14.21
N MET A 106 2.66 19.27 -14.41
CA MET A 106 2.07 18.18 -13.63
C MET A 106 2.74 16.84 -13.90
N ALA A 107 3.09 16.54 -15.15
CA ALA A 107 3.76 15.28 -15.53
C ALA A 107 5.18 15.20 -14.95
N GLU A 108 5.92 16.31 -14.93
CA GLU A 108 7.23 16.39 -14.28
C GLU A 108 7.13 16.14 -12.78
N PHE A 109 6.10 16.70 -12.13
CA PHE A 109 5.85 16.47 -10.72
C PHE A 109 5.55 14.99 -10.41
N VAL A 110 4.81 14.31 -11.29
CA VAL A 110 4.56 12.86 -11.20
C VAL A 110 5.86 12.05 -11.37
N LEU A 111 6.77 12.46 -12.27
CA LEU A 111 8.07 11.79 -12.40
C LEU A 111 8.91 11.98 -11.14
N GLN A 112 8.92 13.19 -10.56
CA GLN A 112 9.63 13.47 -9.31
C GLN A 112 9.08 12.64 -8.15
N SER A 113 7.77 12.42 -8.10
CA SER A 113 7.16 11.68 -6.99
C SER A 113 7.53 10.20 -6.93
N ARG A 114 8.08 9.64 -8.02
CA ARG A 114 8.63 8.27 -8.05
C ARG A 114 9.64 8.03 -6.93
N HIS A 115 10.43 9.04 -6.61
CA HIS A 115 11.55 8.95 -5.67
C HIS A 115 11.16 9.25 -4.23
N TRP A 116 9.88 9.45 -3.93
CA TRP A 116 9.43 9.69 -2.57
C TRP A 116 9.46 8.40 -1.77
N ASN A 117 10.13 8.43 -0.61
CA ASN A 117 10.25 7.25 0.24
C ASN A 117 8.96 7.01 1.04
N PHE A 118 8.06 6.20 0.48
CA PHE A 118 6.81 5.83 1.15
C PHE A 118 6.99 5.08 2.48
N SER A 119 8.18 4.54 2.76
CA SER A 119 8.43 3.86 4.04
C SER A 119 8.32 4.80 5.25
N THR A 120 8.27 6.11 5.03
CA THR A 120 8.08 7.12 6.06
C THR A 120 6.64 7.14 6.60
N VAL A 121 5.65 6.70 5.80
CA VAL A 121 4.23 6.71 6.18
C VAL A 121 3.54 5.34 5.97
N SER A 122 4.33 4.31 5.67
CA SER A 122 3.84 2.95 5.47
C SER A 122 4.88 1.89 5.81
N THR A 123 4.42 0.82 6.43
CA THR A 123 5.21 -0.39 6.71
C THR A 123 5.05 -1.46 5.63
N ARG A 124 4.21 -1.21 4.62
CA ARG A 124 3.94 -2.13 3.51
C ARG A 124 5.01 -2.03 2.43
N TYR A 125 6.19 -2.53 2.75
CA TYR A 125 7.26 -2.67 1.78
C TYR A 125 8.02 -3.97 2.02
N THR A 126 8.74 -4.39 0.99
CA THR A 126 9.73 -5.46 1.07
C THR A 126 11.05 -4.94 0.52
N THR A 127 12.13 -5.63 0.79
CA THR A 127 13.42 -5.37 0.15
C THR A 127 13.92 -6.60 -0.58
N GLY A 128 14.99 -6.47 -1.35
CA GLY A 128 15.66 -7.62 -1.96
C GLY A 128 16.25 -8.56 -0.91
N ALA A 129 16.74 -9.71 -1.38
CA ALA A 129 17.32 -10.72 -0.51
C ALA A 129 18.51 -10.17 0.30
N PRO A 130 18.66 -10.58 1.58
CA PRO A 130 19.85 -10.26 2.37
C PRO A 130 21.14 -10.67 1.64
N GLY A 131 22.16 -9.80 1.67
CA GLY A 131 23.44 -10.01 0.99
C GLY A 131 23.39 -9.81 -0.53
N SER A 132 22.25 -9.43 -1.11
CA SER A 132 22.16 -9.07 -2.53
C SER A 132 22.37 -7.57 -2.76
N ALA A 133 22.70 -7.19 -3.99
CA ALA A 133 22.77 -5.77 -4.39
C ALA A 133 21.44 -4.99 -4.20
N LEU A 134 20.33 -5.70 -3.98
CA LEU A 134 18.99 -5.15 -3.79
C LEU A 134 18.53 -5.18 -2.32
N GLU A 135 19.38 -5.57 -1.37
CA GLU A 135 19.00 -5.72 0.04
C GLU A 135 18.38 -4.45 0.65
N ASN A 136 18.82 -3.28 0.21
CA ASN A 136 18.33 -1.99 0.66
C ASN A 136 17.28 -1.36 -0.27
N GLU A 137 16.99 -2.01 -1.41
CA GLU A 137 16.04 -1.51 -2.40
C GLU A 137 14.61 -1.82 -1.98
N LYS A 138 13.84 -0.77 -1.65
CA LYS A 138 12.47 -0.91 -1.15
C LYS A 138 11.45 -1.08 -2.27
N LEU A 139 10.71 -2.17 -2.24
CA LEU A 139 9.52 -2.43 -3.03
C LEU A 139 8.27 -2.06 -2.21
N SER A 140 7.82 -0.82 -2.35
CA SER A 140 6.64 -0.32 -1.65
C SER A 140 5.36 -0.86 -2.29
N GLY A 141 4.41 -1.30 -1.45
CA GLY A 141 3.05 -1.65 -1.85
C GLY A 141 2.17 -0.44 -2.18
N HIS A 142 2.71 0.78 -2.12
CA HIS A 142 2.02 2.01 -2.55
C HIS A 142 2.55 2.57 -3.87
N LEU A 143 3.42 1.85 -4.58
CA LEU A 143 3.86 2.27 -5.92
C LEU A 143 2.75 2.12 -6.97
N GLY A 144 1.68 1.37 -6.69
CA GLY A 144 0.43 1.40 -7.48
C GLY A 144 -0.11 2.81 -7.63
N GLU A 145 -0.01 3.61 -6.57
CA GLU A 145 -0.43 5.01 -6.59
C GLU A 145 0.41 5.83 -7.57
N TRP A 146 1.74 5.62 -7.58
CA TRP A 146 2.62 6.25 -8.56
C TRP A 146 2.37 5.74 -9.99
N PHE A 147 2.19 4.43 -10.19
CA PHE A 147 1.86 3.85 -11.49
C PHE A 147 0.59 4.46 -12.07
N THR A 148 -0.45 4.63 -11.24
CA THR A 148 -1.74 5.14 -11.71
C THR A 148 -1.62 6.57 -12.23
N VAL A 149 -0.98 7.47 -11.47
CA VAL A 149 -0.80 8.86 -11.90
C VAL A 149 0.21 9.02 -13.03
N SER A 150 1.21 8.14 -13.11
CA SER A 150 2.19 8.12 -14.23
C SER A 150 1.53 7.69 -15.53
N CYS A 151 0.67 6.67 -15.49
CA CYS A 151 -0.12 6.27 -16.64
C CYS A 151 -1.14 7.35 -17.04
N ALA A 152 -1.78 8.02 -16.08
CA ALA A 152 -2.67 9.15 -16.37
C ALA A 152 -1.93 10.30 -17.07
N ALA A 153 -0.75 10.68 -16.56
CA ALA A 153 0.11 11.68 -17.18
C ALA A 153 0.53 11.25 -18.60
N TYR A 154 0.91 9.98 -18.78
CA TYR A 154 1.26 9.42 -20.10
C TYR A 154 0.09 9.57 -21.08
N CYS A 155 -1.11 9.16 -20.68
CA CYS A 155 -2.30 9.25 -21.51
C CYS A 155 -2.64 10.71 -21.85
N ALA A 156 -2.50 11.63 -20.89
CA ALA A 156 -2.71 13.06 -21.13
C ALA A 156 -1.72 13.62 -22.16
N MET A 157 -0.43 13.27 -22.06
CA MET A 157 0.59 13.70 -23.02
C MET A 157 0.34 13.16 -24.43
N ARG A 158 -0.09 11.89 -24.54
CA ARG A 158 -0.33 11.21 -25.82
C ARG A 158 -1.49 11.77 -26.64
N LYS A 159 -2.36 12.59 -26.04
CA LYS A 159 -3.41 13.34 -26.75
C LYS A 159 -2.84 14.44 -27.65
N SER A 160 -1.63 14.92 -27.37
CA SER A 160 -0.93 15.93 -28.17
C SER A 160 0.08 15.27 -29.11
N LYS A 161 0.31 15.91 -30.26
CA LYS A 161 1.37 15.54 -31.23
C LYS A 161 2.54 16.53 -31.21
N VAL A 162 2.51 17.51 -30.31
CA VAL A 162 3.60 18.48 -30.15
C VAL A 162 4.84 17.76 -29.62
N PRO A 163 6.06 18.03 -30.16
CA PRO A 163 7.28 17.32 -29.77
C PRO A 163 7.54 17.25 -28.26
N GLU A 164 7.26 18.33 -27.52
CA GLU A 164 7.42 18.40 -26.07
C GLU A 164 6.54 17.37 -25.34
N ALA A 165 5.27 17.24 -25.75
CA ALA A 165 4.34 16.27 -25.18
C ALA A 165 4.75 14.83 -25.51
N VAL A 166 5.20 14.59 -26.75
CA VAL A 166 5.71 13.27 -27.18
C VAL A 166 6.93 12.87 -26.34
N GLY A 167 7.90 13.77 -26.19
CA GLY A 167 9.07 13.52 -25.36
C GLY A 167 8.74 13.28 -23.88
N MET A 168 7.74 13.98 -23.33
CA MET A 168 7.28 13.71 -21.96
C MET A 168 6.60 12.34 -21.84
N ALA A 169 5.78 11.93 -22.81
CA ALA A 169 5.17 10.61 -22.82
C ALA A 169 6.23 9.49 -22.87
N GLU A 170 7.30 9.66 -23.65
CA GLU A 170 8.42 8.71 -23.72
C GLU A 170 9.18 8.61 -22.39
N LYS A 171 9.42 9.76 -21.71
CA LYS A 171 10.02 9.78 -20.37
C LYS A 171 9.17 9.01 -19.36
N LEU A 172 7.85 9.25 -19.35
CA LEU A 172 6.91 8.54 -18.48
C LEU A 172 6.88 7.04 -18.76
N PHE A 173 6.82 6.65 -20.04
CA PHE A 173 6.88 5.26 -20.45
C PHE A 173 8.14 4.57 -19.94
N THR A 174 9.31 5.20 -20.14
CA THR A 174 10.61 4.67 -19.71
C THR A 174 10.70 4.56 -18.19
N ALA A 175 10.15 5.54 -17.46
CA ALA A 175 10.10 5.49 -16.01
C ALA A 175 9.24 4.32 -15.51
N ILE A 176 8.06 4.13 -16.09
CA ILE A 176 7.17 2.99 -15.79
C ILE A 176 7.87 1.67 -16.07
N GLU A 177 8.51 1.53 -17.24
CA GLU A 177 9.28 0.34 -17.62
C GLU A 177 10.39 0.02 -16.62
N SER A 178 11.20 1.02 -16.28
CA SER A 178 12.29 0.90 -15.31
C SER A 178 11.78 0.42 -13.95
N GLU A 179 10.63 0.93 -13.51
CA GLU A 179 10.05 0.55 -12.22
C GLU A 179 9.50 -0.89 -12.24
N ILE A 180 8.87 -1.31 -13.34
CA ILE A 180 8.41 -2.69 -13.54
C ILE A 180 9.59 -3.67 -13.53
N ALA A 181 10.68 -3.33 -14.22
CA ALA A 181 11.90 -4.14 -14.21
C ALA A 181 12.46 -4.30 -12.79
N ARG A 182 12.46 -3.22 -12.00
CA ARG A 182 12.89 -3.24 -10.59
C ARG A 182 12.02 -4.16 -9.72
N HIS A 183 10.69 -4.15 -9.90
CA HIS A 183 9.79 -5.09 -9.21
C HIS A 183 10.16 -6.54 -9.51
N SER A 184 10.41 -6.85 -10.79
CA SER A 184 10.80 -8.19 -11.24
C SER A 184 12.14 -8.65 -10.65
N GLU A 185 13.12 -7.75 -10.57
CA GLU A 185 14.44 -8.09 -10.00
C GLU A 185 14.41 -8.27 -8.49
N ILE A 186 13.67 -7.43 -7.75
CA ILE A 186 13.51 -7.60 -6.30
C ILE A 186 12.86 -8.94 -5.99
N PHE A 187 11.72 -9.26 -6.62
CA PHE A 187 11.05 -10.55 -6.44
C PHE A 187 11.95 -11.73 -6.84
N GLY A 188 12.64 -11.61 -7.98
CA GLY A 188 13.59 -12.62 -8.43
C GLY A 188 14.74 -12.85 -7.44
N SER A 189 15.22 -11.80 -6.75
CA SER A 189 16.26 -11.95 -5.72
C SER A 189 15.78 -12.77 -4.52
N LEU A 190 14.54 -12.54 -4.07
CA LEU A 190 13.92 -13.26 -2.95
C LEU A 190 13.67 -14.73 -3.29
N TRP A 191 13.19 -14.99 -4.51
CA TRP A 191 13.00 -16.36 -4.98
C TRP A 191 14.32 -17.12 -5.06
N ARG A 192 15.38 -16.53 -5.64
CA ARG A 192 16.71 -17.16 -5.68
C ARG A 192 17.28 -17.44 -4.29
N ALA A 193 17.01 -16.56 -3.33
CA ALA A 193 17.43 -16.73 -1.94
C ALA A 193 16.55 -17.72 -1.15
N LYS A 194 15.48 -18.25 -1.76
CA LYS A 194 14.47 -19.10 -1.11
C LYS A 194 13.83 -18.45 0.11
N ASP A 195 13.61 -17.14 0.07
CA ASP A 195 12.92 -16.41 1.14
C ASP A 195 11.41 -16.34 0.86
N GLY A 196 10.69 -17.42 1.19
CA GLY A 196 9.27 -17.53 0.91
C GLY A 196 8.41 -16.47 1.61
N ALA A 197 8.73 -16.13 2.86
CA ALA A 197 7.95 -15.16 3.63
C ALA A 197 8.08 -13.74 3.05
N ARG A 198 9.29 -13.32 2.65
CA ARG A 198 9.47 -12.03 1.95
C ARG A 198 8.91 -12.08 0.53
N SER A 199 9.00 -13.21 -0.18
CA SER A 199 8.36 -13.38 -1.48
C SER A 199 6.85 -13.20 -1.42
N LEU A 200 6.18 -13.68 -0.37
CA LEU A 200 4.75 -13.43 -0.13
C LEU A 200 4.44 -11.94 0.06
N LYS A 201 5.21 -11.26 0.91
CA LYS A 201 5.04 -9.81 1.13
C LYS A 201 5.28 -9.03 -0.17
N ALA A 202 6.26 -9.43 -0.97
CA ALA A 202 6.55 -8.83 -2.27
C ALA A 202 5.46 -9.11 -3.30
N ALA A 203 4.91 -10.33 -3.32
CA ALA A 203 3.79 -10.73 -4.18
C ALA A 203 2.54 -9.89 -3.91
N ALA A 204 2.22 -9.62 -2.64
CA ALA A 204 1.13 -8.72 -2.28
C ALA A 204 1.34 -7.29 -2.82
N ASN A 205 2.56 -6.75 -2.66
CA ASN A 205 2.91 -5.42 -3.18
C ASN A 205 2.81 -5.37 -4.71
N ILE A 206 3.35 -6.38 -5.40
CA ILE A 206 3.35 -6.51 -6.86
C ILE A 206 1.93 -6.62 -7.41
N ALA A 207 1.11 -7.50 -6.84
CA ALA A 207 -0.27 -7.71 -7.26
C ALA A 207 -1.11 -6.44 -7.08
N HIS A 208 -0.94 -5.74 -5.95
CA HIS A 208 -1.59 -4.46 -5.71
C HIS A 208 -1.15 -3.40 -6.73
N ASN A 209 0.16 -3.20 -6.88
CA ASN A 209 0.71 -2.16 -7.73
C ASN A 209 0.30 -2.30 -9.20
N PHE A 210 0.35 -3.53 -9.74
CA PHE A 210 -0.02 -3.78 -11.13
C PHE A 210 -1.53 -3.88 -11.36
N GLY A 211 -2.31 -4.30 -10.35
CA GLY A 211 -3.77 -4.19 -10.42
C GLY A 211 -4.23 -2.75 -10.55
N ASP A 212 -3.56 -1.82 -9.86
CA ASP A 212 -3.83 -0.39 -9.94
C ASP A 212 -3.40 0.21 -11.30
N LEU A 213 -2.26 -0.22 -11.84
CA LEU A 213 -1.83 0.13 -13.19
C LEU A 213 -2.86 -0.33 -14.23
N ASP A 214 -3.30 -1.60 -14.19
CA ASP A 214 -4.30 -2.14 -15.11
C ASP A 214 -5.62 -1.35 -15.03
N ARG A 215 -6.06 -1.05 -13.79
CA ARG A 215 -7.29 -0.28 -13.56
C ARG A 215 -7.25 1.10 -14.19
N VAL A 216 -6.12 1.81 -14.13
CA VAL A 216 -6.03 3.14 -14.75
C VAL A 216 -5.91 3.05 -16.26
N MET A 217 -5.31 1.98 -16.80
CA MET A 217 -5.30 1.76 -18.25
C MET A 217 -6.72 1.57 -18.79
N ASP A 218 -7.54 0.82 -18.06
CA ASP A 218 -8.96 0.63 -18.40
C ASP A 218 -9.77 1.91 -18.17
N MET A 219 -9.48 2.68 -17.11
CA MET A 219 -10.12 3.98 -16.84
C MET A 219 -9.92 5.00 -17.98
N TRP A 220 -8.74 4.98 -18.61
CA TRP A 220 -8.43 5.84 -19.75
C TRP A 220 -8.80 5.23 -21.10
N GLU A 221 -9.39 4.04 -21.10
CA GLU A 221 -9.74 3.28 -22.31
C GLU A 221 -8.55 3.19 -23.28
N LEU A 222 -7.35 2.95 -22.74
CA LEU A 222 -6.12 2.88 -23.52
C LEU A 222 -6.29 1.87 -24.67
N PRO A 223 -6.08 2.29 -25.93
CA PRO A 223 -6.27 1.41 -27.08
C PRO A 223 -5.42 0.15 -27.00
N ILE A 224 -5.94 -0.96 -27.54
CA ILE A 224 -5.23 -2.27 -27.56
C ILE A 224 -3.85 -2.16 -28.21
N GLY A 225 -3.69 -1.27 -29.20
CA GLY A 225 -2.41 -1.03 -29.88
C GLY A 225 -1.51 0.01 -29.21
N ASP A 226 -1.88 0.61 -28.07
CA ASP A 226 -0.99 1.55 -27.40
C ASP A 226 0.23 0.83 -26.79
N PRO A 227 1.47 1.35 -26.97
CA PRO A 227 2.67 0.71 -26.46
C PRO A 227 2.62 0.40 -24.95
N LEU A 228 2.03 1.27 -24.14
CA LEU A 228 1.94 1.07 -22.69
C LEU A 228 1.08 -0.16 -22.37
N ARG A 229 -0.05 -0.30 -23.06
CA ARG A 229 -0.98 -1.42 -22.88
C ARG A 229 -0.38 -2.72 -23.39
N LEU A 230 0.15 -2.73 -24.62
CA LEU A 230 0.78 -3.91 -25.21
C LEU A 230 1.88 -4.48 -24.31
N ARG A 231 2.69 -3.60 -23.70
CA ARG A 231 3.87 -4.02 -22.97
C ARG A 231 3.63 -4.31 -21.49
N PHE A 232 2.69 -3.63 -20.83
CA PHE A 232 2.56 -3.65 -19.37
C PHE A 232 1.18 -4.03 -18.82
N TYR A 233 0.16 -4.19 -19.66
CA TYR A 233 -1.15 -4.65 -19.19
C TYR A 233 -1.08 -6.10 -18.69
N LYS A 234 -1.75 -6.38 -17.56
CA LYS A 234 -1.93 -7.72 -16.98
C LYS A 234 -0.65 -8.50 -16.71
N LEU A 235 0.42 -7.81 -16.28
CA LEU A 235 1.72 -8.45 -15.96
C LEU A 235 1.64 -9.54 -14.89
N THR A 236 0.68 -9.45 -13.98
CA THR A 236 0.46 -10.40 -12.88
C THR A 236 -0.57 -11.48 -13.22
N ALA A 237 -1.11 -11.47 -14.44
CA ALA A 237 -2.13 -12.42 -14.88
C ALA A 237 -1.77 -13.13 -16.20
N LEU A 238 -0.87 -12.57 -17.01
CA LEU A 238 -0.46 -13.12 -18.30
C LEU A 238 1.07 -13.25 -18.37
N PRO A 239 1.63 -14.48 -18.44
CA PRO A 239 3.07 -14.69 -18.46
C PRO A 239 3.73 -14.30 -19.79
N PHE A 240 3.01 -14.43 -20.91
CA PHE A 240 3.55 -14.21 -22.25
C PHE A 240 3.02 -12.92 -22.89
N ASP A 241 3.79 -12.36 -23.82
CA ASP A 241 3.33 -11.30 -24.72
C ASP A 241 2.62 -11.88 -25.97
N GLY A 242 2.23 -11.00 -26.89
CA GLY A 242 1.56 -11.40 -28.13
C GLY A 242 2.38 -12.31 -29.04
N ASP A 243 3.71 -12.26 -28.91
CA ASP A 243 4.67 -13.07 -29.67
C ASP A 243 5.07 -14.35 -28.92
N LYS A 244 4.40 -14.66 -27.81
CA LYS A 244 4.66 -15.81 -26.91
C LYS A 244 6.02 -15.76 -26.22
N ASN A 245 6.64 -14.59 -26.09
CA ASN A 245 7.85 -14.44 -25.28
C ASN A 245 7.48 -14.29 -23.80
N LEU A 246 8.25 -14.95 -22.94
CA LEU A 246 8.05 -14.89 -21.50
C LEU A 246 8.41 -13.49 -20.98
N ARG A 247 7.44 -12.77 -20.43
CA ARG A 247 7.60 -11.41 -19.93
C ARG A 247 8.30 -11.43 -18.58
N TYR A 248 9.35 -10.63 -18.44
CA TYR A 248 10.09 -10.48 -17.17
C TYR A 248 10.49 -11.82 -16.53
N GLN A 249 10.87 -12.80 -17.36
CA GLN A 249 11.22 -14.16 -16.93
C GLN A 249 10.10 -14.86 -16.12
N GLY A 250 8.84 -14.46 -16.32
CA GLY A 250 7.67 -15.04 -15.63
C GLY A 250 7.50 -14.59 -14.18
N ARG A 251 8.45 -13.81 -13.63
CA ARG A 251 8.49 -13.48 -12.19
C ARG A 251 7.29 -12.68 -11.71
N LEU A 252 6.85 -11.71 -12.50
CA LEU A 252 5.69 -10.88 -12.15
C LEU A 252 4.38 -11.66 -12.23
N TRP A 253 4.28 -12.59 -13.18
CA TRP A 253 3.15 -13.51 -13.27
C TRP A 253 3.13 -14.47 -12.07
N VAL A 254 4.28 -15.07 -11.72
CA VAL A 254 4.42 -15.93 -10.52
C VAL A 254 4.03 -15.18 -9.25
N ALA A 255 4.47 -13.94 -9.08
CA ALA A 255 4.06 -13.10 -7.95
C ALA A 255 2.53 -12.89 -7.92
N GLY A 256 1.90 -12.67 -9.08
CA GLY A 256 0.45 -12.54 -9.18
C GLY A 256 -0.31 -13.82 -8.86
N GLU A 257 0.14 -14.97 -9.36
CA GLU A 257 -0.43 -16.29 -9.04
C GLU A 257 -0.25 -16.59 -7.55
N LEU A 258 0.96 -16.44 -7.00
CA LEU A 258 1.26 -16.66 -5.59
C LEU A 258 0.35 -15.85 -4.66
N TYR A 259 0.05 -14.59 -5.01
CA TYR A 259 -0.88 -13.75 -4.25
C TYR A 259 -2.30 -14.34 -4.19
N LYS A 260 -2.77 -14.96 -5.28
CA LYS A 260 -4.10 -15.57 -5.39
C LYS A 260 -4.14 -17.01 -4.89
N SER A 261 -3.00 -17.68 -4.82
CA SER A 261 -2.91 -19.09 -4.46
C SER A 261 -3.49 -19.40 -3.09
N LYS A 262 -4.02 -20.62 -2.99
CA LYS A 262 -4.48 -21.22 -1.73
C LYS A 262 -3.35 -22.08 -1.18
N LEU A 263 -2.58 -21.52 -0.26
CA LEU A 263 -1.38 -22.14 0.30
C LEU A 263 -1.78 -23.19 1.34
N PRO A 264 -1.26 -24.42 1.27
CA PRO A 264 -1.46 -25.43 2.32
C PRO A 264 -0.57 -25.10 3.53
N LEU A 265 -1.19 -24.89 4.70
CA LEU A 265 -0.51 -24.47 5.94
C LEU A 265 -0.55 -25.55 7.03
N GLY A 266 -0.50 -26.82 6.61
CA GLY A 266 -0.52 -27.97 7.51
C GLY A 266 -1.74 -27.97 8.44
N SER A 267 -1.49 -27.96 9.75
CA SER A 267 -2.56 -27.99 10.76
C SER A 267 -3.43 -26.73 10.77
N LEU A 268 -2.93 -25.62 10.19
CA LEU A 268 -3.70 -24.39 10.02
C LEU A 268 -4.64 -24.44 8.80
N GLY A 269 -4.67 -25.56 8.06
CA GLY A 269 -5.51 -25.73 6.88
C GLY A 269 -4.91 -25.01 5.67
N SER A 270 -5.54 -23.92 5.23
CA SER A 270 -5.09 -23.20 4.04
C SER A 270 -5.22 -21.69 4.19
N GLY A 271 -4.29 -20.94 3.63
CA GLY A 271 -4.31 -19.47 3.60
C GLY A 271 -4.25 -18.90 2.19
N SER A 272 -4.54 -17.61 2.05
CA SER A 272 -4.40 -16.88 0.78
C SER A 272 -4.13 -15.40 1.06
N LEU A 273 -3.08 -14.83 0.45
CA LEU A 273 -2.77 -13.41 0.62
C LEU A 273 -3.89 -12.50 0.09
N ALA A 274 -4.62 -12.94 -0.93
CA ALA A 274 -5.76 -12.22 -1.47
C ALA A 274 -6.92 -12.09 -0.46
N LEU A 275 -7.11 -13.08 0.42
CA LEU A 275 -8.08 -13.01 1.51
C LEU A 275 -7.57 -12.15 2.68
N GLU A 276 -6.28 -12.24 2.97
CA GLU A 276 -5.63 -11.49 4.04
C GLU A 276 -5.65 -9.99 3.82
N ASN A 277 -5.32 -9.54 2.61
CA ASN A 277 -5.12 -8.12 2.29
C ASN A 277 -6.41 -7.41 1.86
N HIS A 278 -7.54 -7.81 2.42
CA HIS A 278 -8.74 -7.00 2.37
C HIS A 278 -8.47 -5.64 3.07
N ARG A 279 -9.26 -4.60 2.78
CA ARG A 279 -8.99 -3.21 3.21
C ARG A 279 -9.03 -2.95 4.73
N HIS A 280 -9.02 -3.99 5.56
CA HIS A 280 -9.09 -3.96 7.02
C HIS A 280 -10.09 -2.95 7.57
N PHE A 281 -11.30 -2.90 6.99
CA PHE A 281 -12.31 -1.89 7.31
C PHE A 281 -12.65 -1.81 8.79
N ALA A 282 -12.60 -2.93 9.51
CA ALA A 282 -12.81 -2.97 10.96
C ALA A 282 -11.83 -2.08 11.72
N LEU A 283 -10.55 -2.07 11.31
CA LEU A 283 -9.48 -1.27 11.95
C LEU A 283 -9.56 0.23 11.64
N ARG A 284 -10.58 0.68 10.90
CA ARG A 284 -10.88 2.11 10.76
C ARG A 284 -11.51 2.70 12.01
N LYS A 285 -12.17 1.87 12.83
CA LYS A 285 -12.95 2.32 14.00
C LYS A 285 -12.05 2.81 15.14
N PRO A 286 -11.00 2.08 15.59
CA PRO A 286 -10.17 2.54 16.69
C PRO A 286 -9.33 3.74 16.25
N ARG A 287 -9.57 4.91 16.85
CA ARG A 287 -8.87 6.15 16.47
C ARG A 287 -7.43 6.16 16.97
N SER A 288 -7.14 5.49 18.08
CA SER A 288 -5.80 5.35 18.66
C SER A 288 -4.79 4.78 17.67
N LEU A 289 -5.21 3.92 16.74
CA LEU A 289 -4.36 3.39 15.66
C LEU A 289 -3.83 4.45 14.68
N ARG A 290 -4.33 5.69 14.75
CA ARG A 290 -3.93 6.81 13.88
C ARG A 290 -2.94 7.75 14.55
N GLU A 291 -2.61 7.52 15.81
CA GLU A 291 -1.91 8.50 16.64
C GLU A 291 -0.38 8.36 16.59
N LYS A 292 0.12 7.21 16.14
CA LYS A 292 1.56 6.92 16.11
C LYS A 292 1.95 6.25 14.78
N PRO A 293 3.12 6.60 14.20
CA PRO A 293 3.58 5.99 12.95
C PRO A 293 3.80 4.47 13.08
N GLU A 294 4.14 3.97 14.27
CA GLU A 294 4.35 2.53 14.54
C GLU A 294 3.07 1.71 14.41
N PHE A 295 1.89 2.35 14.47
CA PHE A 295 0.60 1.66 14.40
C PHE A 295 0.10 1.47 12.96
N VAL A 296 0.86 1.92 11.96
CA VAL A 296 0.53 1.71 10.55
C VAL A 296 0.58 0.22 10.19
N LEU A 297 -0.49 -0.25 9.56
CA LEU A 297 -0.72 -1.68 9.32
C LEU A 297 0.30 -2.28 8.33
N PRO A 298 0.98 -3.38 8.71
CA PRO A 298 1.89 -4.10 7.82
C PRO A 298 1.11 -4.92 6.78
N THR A 299 1.85 -5.68 5.96
CA THR A 299 1.27 -6.64 5.03
C THR A 299 0.72 -7.85 5.80
N ALA A 300 -0.57 -8.14 5.61
CA ALA A 300 -1.21 -9.31 6.20
C ALA A 300 -0.72 -10.61 5.52
N PRO A 301 -0.60 -11.75 6.25
CA PRO A 301 -1.07 -12.00 7.63
C PRO A 301 -0.07 -11.64 8.75
N PHE A 302 1.04 -10.98 8.43
CA PHE A 302 2.20 -10.84 9.32
C PHE A 302 2.04 -9.70 10.34
N PHE A 303 1.07 -9.86 11.25
CA PHE A 303 0.67 -8.83 12.22
C PHE A 303 1.37 -8.96 13.58
N ASP A 304 2.26 -9.93 13.79
CA ASP A 304 2.88 -10.15 15.10
C ASP A 304 3.65 -8.91 15.60
N ASP A 305 4.60 -8.37 14.82
CA ASP A 305 5.40 -7.20 15.24
C ASP A 305 4.56 -5.95 15.44
N TRP A 306 3.59 -5.71 14.55
CA TRP A 306 2.62 -4.64 14.68
C TRP A 306 1.77 -4.81 15.95
N GLY A 307 1.35 -6.03 16.23
CA GLY A 307 0.56 -6.36 17.41
C GLY A 307 1.31 -6.04 18.70
N PHE A 308 2.60 -6.38 18.77
CA PHE A 308 3.48 -6.00 19.88
C PHE A 308 3.63 -4.48 20.02
N ALA A 309 3.86 -3.78 18.89
CA ALA A 309 4.00 -2.33 18.89
C ALA A 309 2.75 -1.63 19.42
N VAL A 310 1.55 -2.04 18.97
CA VAL A 310 0.28 -1.49 19.43
C VAL A 310 0.03 -1.83 20.90
N ALA A 311 0.20 -3.10 21.30
CA ALA A 311 -0.02 -3.53 22.68
C ALA A 311 0.85 -2.76 23.68
N LYS A 312 2.13 -2.59 23.36
CA LYS A 312 3.06 -1.80 24.19
C LYS A 312 2.74 -0.31 24.12
N GLY A 313 2.47 0.22 22.93
CA GLY A 313 2.28 1.65 22.71
C GLY A 313 0.98 2.21 23.26
N LEU A 314 -0.01 1.36 23.56
CA LEU A 314 -1.29 1.69 24.19
C LEU A 314 -1.42 1.07 25.60
N SER A 315 -0.31 0.72 26.26
CA SER A 315 -0.34 0.36 27.68
C SER A 315 -0.37 1.61 28.56
N GLU A 316 -1.02 1.50 29.71
CA GLU A 316 -0.95 2.49 30.79
C GLU A 316 0.46 2.53 31.42
N ALA A 317 0.73 3.57 32.21
CA ALA A 317 2.03 3.76 32.86
C ALA A 317 2.41 2.64 33.84
N ASP A 318 1.41 1.95 34.42
CA ASP A 318 1.59 0.78 35.29
C ASP A 318 1.72 -0.54 34.50
N GLY A 319 1.74 -0.48 33.17
CA GLY A 319 1.84 -1.63 32.29
C GLY A 319 0.53 -2.36 32.06
N GLN A 320 -0.61 -1.85 32.55
CA GLN A 320 -1.92 -2.45 32.27
C GLN A 320 -2.45 -2.04 30.89
N PRO A 321 -3.39 -2.80 30.30
CA PRO A 321 -4.01 -2.44 29.04
C PRO A 321 -4.93 -1.22 29.21
N SER A 322 -4.70 -0.16 28.44
CA SER A 322 -5.57 1.03 28.42
C SER A 322 -6.94 0.72 27.83
N ALA A 323 -7.90 1.62 28.04
CA ALA A 323 -9.22 1.54 27.40
C ALA A 323 -9.13 1.54 25.86
N GLU A 324 -8.16 2.26 25.29
CA GLU A 324 -7.93 2.31 23.85
C GLU A 324 -7.35 1.00 23.31
N LEU A 325 -6.45 0.36 24.06
CA LEU A 325 -5.95 -0.96 23.71
C LEU A 325 -7.07 -2.00 23.72
N LEU A 326 -7.96 -1.94 24.70
CA LEU A 326 -9.13 -2.82 24.78
C LEU A 326 -10.09 -2.64 23.59
N ASP A 327 -10.32 -1.41 23.11
CA ASP A 327 -11.14 -1.17 21.90
C ASP A 327 -10.49 -1.76 20.64
N VAL A 328 -9.15 -1.65 20.50
CA VAL A 328 -8.44 -2.30 19.39
C VAL A 328 -8.53 -3.82 19.48
N PHE A 329 -8.31 -4.38 20.68
CA PHE A 329 -8.40 -5.82 20.93
C PHE A 329 -9.77 -6.37 20.57
N ASP A 330 -10.84 -5.75 21.07
CA ASP A 330 -12.21 -6.17 20.79
C ASP A 330 -12.54 -6.05 19.30
N THR A 331 -12.05 -5.00 18.64
CA THR A 331 -12.24 -4.81 17.20
C THR A 331 -11.55 -5.90 16.40
N LEU A 332 -10.31 -6.29 16.76
CA LEU A 332 -9.60 -7.40 16.12
C LEU A 332 -10.34 -8.73 16.33
N ALA A 333 -10.79 -8.99 17.56
CA ALA A 333 -11.55 -10.19 17.93
C ALA A 333 -12.84 -10.31 17.09
N GLU A 334 -13.65 -9.27 17.08
CA GLU A 334 -14.90 -9.21 16.31
C GLU A 334 -14.65 -9.36 14.81
N ALA A 335 -13.62 -8.69 14.28
CA ALA A 335 -13.27 -8.76 12.87
C ALA A 335 -12.80 -10.16 12.45
N TRP A 336 -12.00 -10.83 13.29
CA TRP A 336 -11.49 -12.16 13.00
C TRP A 336 -12.62 -13.20 12.94
N ILE A 337 -13.55 -13.15 13.91
CA ILE A 337 -14.72 -14.02 13.94
C ILE A 337 -15.57 -13.87 12.66
N ARG A 338 -15.71 -12.64 12.17
CA ARG A 338 -16.51 -12.35 10.96
C ARG A 338 -15.82 -12.73 9.64
N GLN A 339 -14.52 -13.01 9.67
CA GLN A 339 -13.72 -13.25 8.47
C GLN A 339 -12.99 -14.59 8.56
N PRO A 340 -13.75 -15.71 8.45
CA PRO A 340 -13.16 -17.03 8.51
C PRO A 340 -12.14 -17.23 7.39
N GLY A 341 -11.00 -17.85 7.71
CA GLY A 341 -9.92 -18.12 6.76
C GLY A 341 -8.89 -16.99 6.63
N THR A 342 -9.00 -15.94 7.45
CA THR A 342 -7.92 -14.95 7.64
C THR A 342 -7.14 -15.25 8.91
N PHE A 343 -5.88 -14.80 8.95
CA PHE A 343 -4.93 -15.06 10.03
C PHE A 343 -4.43 -13.76 10.65
N ALA A 344 -4.39 -12.65 9.90
CA ALA A 344 -3.81 -11.37 10.36
C ALA A 344 -4.31 -10.93 11.74
N TYR A 345 -5.62 -10.93 11.94
CA TYR A 345 -6.20 -10.48 13.22
C TYR A 345 -5.85 -11.41 14.37
N GLY A 346 -5.85 -12.73 14.14
CA GLY A 346 -5.38 -13.70 15.12
C GLY A 346 -3.91 -13.50 15.50
N ARG A 347 -3.05 -13.16 14.53
CA ARG A 347 -1.63 -12.83 14.78
C ARG A 347 -1.45 -11.56 15.60
N GLY A 348 -2.28 -10.53 15.33
CA GLY A 348 -2.34 -9.33 16.16
C GLY A 348 -2.78 -9.63 17.60
N LEU A 349 -3.89 -10.35 17.76
CA LEU A 349 -4.45 -10.75 19.06
C LEU A 349 -3.45 -11.56 19.89
N ARG A 350 -2.75 -12.52 19.26
CA ARG A 350 -1.69 -13.28 19.91
C ARG A 350 -0.66 -12.35 20.56
N SER A 351 -0.20 -11.35 19.82
CA SER A 351 0.83 -10.43 20.31
C SER A 351 0.32 -9.56 21.46
N PHE A 352 -0.97 -9.20 21.44
CA PHE A 352 -1.61 -8.53 22.56
C PHE A 352 -1.64 -9.44 23.80
N MET A 353 -1.99 -10.72 23.65
CA MET A 353 -2.01 -11.69 24.76
C MET A 353 -0.63 -12.02 25.32
N VAL A 354 0.40 -12.07 24.46
CA VAL A 354 1.79 -12.24 24.93
C VAL A 354 2.25 -11.02 25.73
N THR A 355 1.82 -9.82 25.34
CA THR A 355 2.14 -8.57 26.06
C THR A 355 1.33 -8.44 27.36
N HIS A 356 0.05 -8.81 27.31
CA HIS A 356 -0.95 -8.67 28.38
C HIS A 356 -1.71 -10.00 28.58
N PRO A 357 -1.16 -10.95 29.36
CA PRO A 357 -1.71 -12.30 29.50
C PRO A 357 -3.16 -12.36 30.01
N GLU A 358 -3.61 -11.36 30.77
CA GLU A 358 -4.99 -11.25 31.24
C GLU A 358 -6.01 -11.09 30.11
N LEU A 359 -5.58 -10.64 28.92
CA LEU A 359 -6.44 -10.55 27.74
C LEU A 359 -6.87 -11.93 27.20
N GLU A 360 -6.18 -13.03 27.56
CA GLU A 360 -6.64 -14.39 27.24
C GLU A 360 -8.00 -14.70 27.88
N LYS A 361 -8.20 -14.24 29.12
CA LYS A 361 -9.49 -14.36 29.80
C LYS A 361 -10.53 -13.52 29.06
N ARG A 362 -10.19 -12.29 28.66
CA ARG A 362 -11.10 -11.42 27.91
C ARG A 362 -11.56 -12.09 26.61
N TRP A 363 -10.63 -12.64 25.84
CA TRP A 363 -10.93 -13.37 24.60
C TRP A 363 -11.84 -14.56 24.83
N SER A 364 -11.61 -15.33 25.89
CA SER A 364 -12.45 -16.49 26.23
C SER A 364 -13.91 -16.11 26.49
N HIS A 365 -14.17 -14.85 26.87
CA HIS A 365 -15.52 -14.31 27.09
C HIS A 365 -16.03 -13.45 25.91
N SER A 366 -15.24 -13.28 24.84
CA SER A 366 -15.68 -12.51 23.67
C SER A 366 -16.88 -13.19 22.99
N PRO A 367 -17.91 -12.45 22.57
CA PRO A 367 -19.04 -13.03 21.84
C PRO A 367 -18.57 -13.77 20.57
N GLY A 368 -18.90 -15.05 20.45
CA GLY A 368 -18.47 -15.90 19.34
C GLY A 368 -17.14 -16.64 19.57
N ALA A 369 -16.43 -16.36 20.67
CA ALA A 369 -15.20 -17.10 21.02
C ALA A 369 -15.46 -18.59 21.28
N ALA A 370 -16.61 -18.91 21.90
CA ALA A 370 -17.03 -20.29 22.13
C ALA A 370 -17.38 -21.07 20.84
N SER A 371 -17.66 -20.37 19.75
CA SER A 371 -17.94 -20.97 18.42
C SER A 371 -16.71 -21.08 17.53
N LEU A 372 -15.52 -20.72 18.04
CA LEU A 372 -14.31 -20.73 17.26
C LEU A 372 -13.87 -22.17 16.95
N SER A 373 -13.45 -22.38 15.71
CA SER A 373 -12.84 -23.63 15.31
C SER A 373 -11.51 -23.86 16.04
N PRO A 374 -11.07 -25.12 16.23
CA PRO A 374 -9.75 -25.47 16.76
C PRO A 374 -8.58 -24.73 16.08
N LEU A 375 -8.78 -24.25 14.85
CA LEU A 375 -7.85 -23.41 14.11
C LEU A 375 -7.48 -22.14 14.87
N HIS A 376 -8.43 -21.44 15.49
CA HIS A 376 -8.15 -20.16 16.15
C HIS A 376 -7.20 -20.35 17.33
N SER A 377 -7.43 -21.38 18.15
CA SER A 377 -6.53 -21.73 19.25
C SER A 377 -5.13 -22.08 18.76
N GLN A 378 -5.01 -22.81 17.64
CA GLN A 378 -3.71 -23.10 17.04
C GLN A 378 -2.99 -21.84 16.55
N VAL A 379 -3.71 -20.92 15.89
CA VAL A 379 -3.15 -19.64 15.42
C VAL A 379 -2.66 -18.80 16.60
N LEU A 380 -3.40 -18.73 17.71
CA LEU A 380 -2.97 -17.98 18.89
C LEU A 380 -1.77 -18.62 19.59
N ALA A 381 -1.70 -19.96 19.62
CA ALA A 381 -0.60 -20.68 20.26
C ALA A 381 0.71 -20.66 19.44
N LEU A 382 0.63 -20.56 18.11
CA LEU A 382 1.79 -20.74 17.25
C LEU A 382 2.77 -19.55 17.34
N PRO A 383 4.07 -19.77 17.68
CA PRO A 383 5.09 -18.72 17.66
C PRO A 383 5.23 -18.03 16.29
N LYS A 384 5.70 -16.79 16.28
CA LYS A 384 5.85 -15.99 15.05
C LYS A 384 6.73 -16.72 14.04
N GLU A 385 7.89 -17.20 14.46
CA GLU A 385 8.89 -17.81 13.61
C GLU A 385 8.34 -19.08 12.96
N ALA A 386 7.59 -19.89 13.71
CA ALA A 386 6.92 -21.08 13.20
C ALA A 386 5.80 -20.73 12.22
N PHE A 387 5.01 -19.69 12.51
CA PHE A 387 3.95 -19.22 11.60
C PHE A 387 4.53 -18.71 10.28
N GLU A 388 5.56 -17.87 10.33
CA GLU A 388 6.22 -17.34 9.13
C GLU A 388 6.93 -18.43 8.33
N ALA A 389 7.54 -19.43 9.00
CA ALA A 389 8.14 -20.59 8.34
C ALA A 389 7.10 -21.41 7.57
N LEU A 390 5.94 -21.71 8.15
CA LEU A 390 4.86 -22.44 7.47
C LEU A 390 4.41 -21.73 6.19
N TRP A 391 4.18 -20.42 6.27
CA TRP A 391 3.82 -19.62 5.10
C TRP A 391 4.94 -19.55 4.07
N GLY A 392 6.19 -19.39 4.53
CA GLY A 392 7.36 -19.34 3.67
C GLY A 392 7.59 -20.63 2.90
N GLU A 393 7.53 -21.78 3.57
CA GLU A 393 7.66 -23.10 2.93
C GLU A 393 6.55 -23.35 1.91
N ALA A 394 5.30 -23.06 2.27
CA ALA A 394 4.18 -23.20 1.36
C ALA A 394 4.30 -22.29 0.13
N ALA A 395 4.81 -21.06 0.31
CA ALA A 395 5.04 -20.13 -0.78
C ALA A 395 6.14 -20.61 -1.74
N LEU A 396 7.23 -21.17 -1.22
CA LEU A 396 8.31 -21.71 -2.05
C LEU A 396 7.83 -22.88 -2.89
N ALA A 397 7.10 -23.82 -2.29
CA ALA A 397 6.50 -24.95 -3.00
C ALA A 397 5.56 -24.46 -4.13
N GLU A 398 4.72 -23.47 -3.85
CA GLU A 398 3.80 -22.91 -4.83
C GLU A 398 4.53 -22.16 -5.96
N MET A 399 5.57 -21.38 -5.64
CA MET A 399 6.36 -20.66 -6.66
C MET A 399 7.07 -21.61 -7.62
N ASP A 400 7.53 -22.77 -7.16
CA ASP A 400 8.16 -23.78 -8.01
C ASP A 400 7.14 -24.52 -8.89
N ASP A 401 5.89 -24.65 -8.43
CA ASP A 401 4.80 -25.28 -9.19
C ASP A 401 4.20 -24.34 -10.25
N ILE A 402 4.03 -23.04 -9.94
CA ILE A 402 3.37 -22.08 -10.83
C ILE A 402 3.92 -22.11 -12.28
N PRO A 403 5.24 -22.08 -12.53
CA PRO A 403 5.79 -22.15 -13.89
C PRO A 403 5.30 -23.33 -14.73
N SER A 404 4.94 -24.46 -14.11
CA SER A 404 4.42 -25.63 -14.82
C SER A 404 2.99 -25.44 -15.38
N ARG A 405 2.30 -24.38 -14.93
CA ARG A 405 0.93 -24.03 -15.33
C ARG A 405 0.87 -23.11 -16.57
N ALA A 406 2.00 -22.53 -16.98
CA ALA A 406 2.14 -21.69 -18.17
C ALA A 406 2.37 -22.54 -19.42
#